data_AF-A0A6B0X0N9-F1
#
_entry.id   AF-A0A6B0X0N9-F1
#
_cell.length_a   1.000
_cell.length_b   1.000
_cell.length_c   1.000
_cell.angle_alpha   90.00
_cell.angle_beta   90.00
_cell.angle_gamma   90.00
#
_symmetry.space_group_name_H-M   'P 1'
#
loop_
_entity.id
_entity.type
_entity.pdbx_description
1 polymer ?
#
loop_
_entity_poly.entity_id
_entity_poly.type
_entity_poly.pdbx_seq_one_letter_code
_entity_poly.pdbx_strand_id
1 'polypeptide(L)'
;YFHTQEAMQKIAPSCTQDPETTLHARESQHLVRKSIQTLPQQYREAMRLRYIEDYSYAEIEKAMQVPIGTVKTWLYRGRVLLRKTIEEREM
;
A
#
# COMPACT_ATOMS: atom_id res chain seq x y z
N TYR A 1 -12.12 34.69 -2.57
CA TYR A 1 -11.65 33.49 -3.28
C TYR A 1 -11.22 32.48 -2.24
N PHE A 2 -12.03 31.45 -2.05
CA PHE A 2 -11.81 30.36 -1.10
C PHE A 2 -10.78 29.37 -1.66
N HIS A 3 -9.68 29.14 -0.94
CA HIS A 3 -9.27 27.77 -0.62
C HIS A 3 -8.33 27.80 0.59
N THR A 4 -8.90 27.44 1.73
CA THR A 4 -8.20 26.97 2.91
C THR A 4 -7.28 25.81 2.49
N GLN A 5 -5.96 26.02 2.57
CA GLN A 5 -5.03 24.90 2.64
C GLN A 5 -5.10 24.34 4.06
N GLU A 6 -6.15 23.57 4.31
CA GLU A 6 -6.26 22.71 5.47
C GLU A 6 -5.22 21.58 5.35
N ALA A 7 -4.40 21.51 6.40
CA ALA A 7 -3.83 20.29 6.95
C ALA A 7 -2.96 19.44 6.00
N MET A 8 -1.74 19.92 5.72
CA MET A 8 -0.65 19.05 5.28
C MET A 8 0.51 19.07 6.26
N GLN A 9 0.31 18.51 7.45
CA GLN A 9 1.38 17.94 8.27
C GLN A 9 0.82 17.32 9.55
N LYS A 10 0.93 15.99 9.65
CA LYS A 10 1.32 15.22 10.84
C LYS A 10 0.81 13.80 10.70
N ILE A 11 1.61 12.96 10.04
CA ILE A 11 1.68 11.55 10.41
C ILE A 11 3.17 11.19 10.43
N ALA A 12 3.84 11.62 11.50
CA ALA A 12 4.99 10.87 11.98
C ALA A 12 4.42 9.80 12.91
N PRO A 13 4.49 8.49 12.58
CA PRO A 13 4.59 7.50 13.62
C PRO A 13 6.07 7.39 13.96
N SER A 14 6.36 7.76 15.20
CA SER A 14 7.60 7.57 15.93
C SER A 14 8.44 6.39 15.43
N CYS A 15 9.68 6.69 15.09
CA CYS A 15 10.77 5.73 15.12
C CYS A 15 11.00 5.33 16.59
N THR A 16 10.10 4.52 17.14
CA THR A 16 10.36 3.75 18.37
C THR A 16 10.63 2.33 17.91
N GLN A 17 11.84 2.11 17.41
CA GLN A 17 12.37 0.78 17.19
C GLN A 17 12.65 0.17 18.57
N ASP A 18 11.61 -0.41 19.17
CA ASP A 18 11.77 -1.33 20.29
C ASP A 18 12.45 -2.61 19.76
N PRO A 19 13.50 -3.14 20.41
CA PRO A 19 14.18 -4.35 19.95
C PRO A 19 13.21 -5.55 19.87
N GLU A 20 12.19 -5.59 20.73
CA GLU A 20 11.11 -6.59 20.71
C GLU A 20 10.19 -6.41 19.49
N THR A 21 9.87 -5.16 19.14
CA THR A 21 9.18 -4.79 17.89
C THR A 21 10.01 -5.10 16.65
N THR A 22 11.34 -5.24 16.74
CA THR A 22 12.18 -5.50 15.57
C THR A 22 12.05 -6.94 15.09
N LEU A 23 11.83 -7.89 16.00
CA LEU A 23 11.55 -9.28 15.65
C LEU A 23 10.12 -9.40 15.11
N HIS A 24 9.14 -8.85 15.83
CA HIS A 24 7.76 -8.77 15.35
C HIS A 24 7.66 -8.05 14.00
N ALA A 25 8.34 -6.93 13.78
CA ALA A 25 8.32 -6.20 12.52
C ALA A 25 8.98 -6.97 11.38
N ARG A 26 9.99 -7.81 11.65
CA ARG A 26 10.57 -8.71 10.65
C ARG A 26 9.58 -9.82 10.27
N GLU A 27 8.89 -10.39 11.25
CA GLU A 27 7.84 -11.38 11.00
C GLU A 27 6.64 -10.76 10.27
N SER A 28 6.19 -9.57 10.69
CA SER A 28 5.15 -8.79 10.02
C SER A 28 5.56 -8.39 8.61
N GLN A 29 6.80 -7.96 8.37
CA GLN A 29 7.29 -7.66 7.01
C GLN A 29 7.31 -8.90 6.13
N HIS A 30 7.70 -10.06 6.67
CA HIS A 30 7.67 -11.31 5.92
C HIS A 30 6.25 -11.74 5.60
N LEU A 31 5.32 -11.56 6.55
CA LEU A 31 3.90 -11.82 6.35
C LEU A 31 3.34 -10.91 5.27
N VAL A 32 3.56 -9.60 5.36
CA VAL A 32 3.17 -8.60 4.36
C VAL A 32 3.75 -8.96 3.00
N ARG A 33 5.04 -9.30 2.90
CA ARG A 33 5.67 -9.70 1.63
C ARG A 33 5.07 -10.98 1.06
N LYS A 34 4.72 -11.97 1.88
CA LYS A 34 4.02 -13.19 1.43
C LYS A 34 2.58 -12.88 1.00
N SER A 35 1.89 -11.99 1.70
CA SER A 35 0.54 -11.54 1.35
C SER A 35 0.54 -10.70 0.06
N ILE A 36 1.58 -9.90 -0.18
CA ILE A 36 1.77 -9.20 -1.47
C ILE A 36 2.04 -10.21 -2.59
N GLN A 37 2.68 -11.35 -2.28
CA GLN A 37 2.92 -12.43 -3.23
C GLN A 37 1.64 -13.19 -3.61
N THR A 38 0.66 -13.31 -2.71
CA THR A 38 -0.64 -13.92 -3.02
C THR A 38 -1.56 -12.99 -3.81
N LEU A 39 -1.28 -11.69 -3.85
CA LEU A 39 -1.99 -10.76 -4.72
C LEU A 39 -1.70 -11.07 -6.20
N PRO A 40 -2.73 -10.99 -7.07
CA PRO A 40 -2.56 -10.91 -8.51
C PRO A 40 -1.50 -9.87 -8.89
N GLN A 41 -0.66 -10.21 -9.88
CA GLN A 41 0.45 -9.39 -10.35
C GLN A 41 0.02 -7.95 -10.67
N GLN A 42 -1.18 -7.78 -11.23
CA GLN A 42 -1.76 -6.47 -11.54
C GLN A 42 -1.89 -5.54 -10.33
N TYR A 43 -2.32 -6.06 -9.17
CA TYR A 43 -2.48 -5.23 -7.97
C TYR A 43 -1.14 -4.87 -7.35
N ARG A 44 -0.19 -5.81 -7.39
CA ARG A 44 1.18 -5.59 -6.94
C ARG A 44 1.86 -4.51 -7.77
N GLU A 45 1.75 -4.59 -9.08
CA GLU A 45 2.38 -3.62 -9.99
C GLU A 45 1.77 -2.23 -9.81
N ALA A 46 0.43 -2.13 -9.73
CA ALA A 46 -0.24 -0.86 -9.49
C ALA A 46 0.20 -0.21 -8.15
N MET A 47 0.33 -1.02 -7.08
CA MET A 47 0.87 -0.53 -5.81
C MET A 47 2.33 -0.15 -5.90
N ARG A 48 3.17 -0.93 -6.59
CA ARG A 48 4.59 -0.63 -6.77
C ARG A 48 4.76 0.74 -7.45
N LEU A 49 4.09 0.94 -8.57
CA LEU A 49 4.13 2.21 -9.30
C LEU A 49 3.64 3.37 -8.42
N ARG A 50 2.61 3.15 -7.60
CA ARG A 50 2.07 4.20 -6.72
C ARG A 50 2.93 4.52 -5.49
N TYR A 51 3.45 3.51 -4.80
CA TYR A 51 4.07 3.66 -3.48
C TYR A 51 5.59 3.61 -3.50
N ILE A 52 6.18 2.98 -4.52
CA ILE A 52 7.64 2.88 -4.68
C ILE A 52 8.12 3.92 -5.69
N GLU A 53 7.45 4.00 -6.84
CA GLU A 53 7.86 4.92 -7.92
C GLU A 53 7.19 6.30 -7.81
N ASP A 54 6.23 6.47 -6.89
CA ASP A 54 5.42 7.70 -6.67
C ASP A 54 4.65 8.20 -7.92
N TYR A 55 4.28 7.29 -8.82
CA TYR A 55 3.57 7.66 -10.04
C TYR A 55 2.16 8.21 -9.74
N SER A 56 1.75 9.21 -10.51
CA SER A 56 0.38 9.69 -10.52
C SER A 56 -0.58 8.65 -11.09
N TYR A 57 -1.87 8.77 -10.78
CA TYR A 57 -2.88 7.84 -11.29
C TYR A 57 -2.94 7.79 -12.83
N ALA A 58 -2.68 8.91 -13.50
CA ALA A 58 -2.64 8.99 -14.96
C ALA A 58 -1.40 8.32 -15.56
N GLU A 59 -0.25 8.39 -14.88
CA GLU A 59 0.97 7.68 -15.29
C GLU A 59 0.82 6.17 -15.11
N ILE A 60 0.17 5.73 -14.03
CA ILE A 60 -0.12 4.30 -13.81
C ILE A 60 -1.09 3.78 -14.87
N GLU A 61 -2.12 4.56 -15.22
CA GLU A 61 -3.04 4.23 -16.32
C GLU A 61 -2.30 4.04 -17.65
N LYS A 62 -1.37 4.94 -17.99
CA LYS A 62 -0.55 4.82 -19.21
C LYS A 62 0.42 3.64 -19.15
N ALA A 63 1.07 3.44 -18.01
CA ALA A 63 2.06 2.38 -17.82
C ALA A 63 1.43 0.98 -17.90
N MET A 64 0.24 0.82 -17.33
CA MET A 64 -0.47 -0.46 -17.26
C MET A 64 -1.55 -0.62 -18.35
N GLN A 65 -1.79 0.42 -19.15
CA GLN A 65 -2.84 0.48 -20.19
C GLN A 65 -4.23 0.11 -19.67
N VAL A 66 -4.57 0.55 -18.45
CA VAL A 66 -5.88 0.32 -17.83
C VAL A 66 -6.50 1.63 -17.36
N PRO A 67 -7.84 1.76 -17.39
CA PRO A 67 -8.48 3.01 -17.01
C PRO A 67 -8.22 3.36 -15.55
N ILE A 68 -8.14 4.65 -15.24
CA ILE A 68 -7.92 5.16 -13.88
C ILE A 68 -8.90 4.59 -12.83
N GLY A 69 -10.13 4.28 -13.24
CA GLY A 69 -11.13 3.61 -12.39
C GLY A 69 -10.65 2.23 -11.93
N THR A 70 -10.09 1.45 -12.84
CA THR A 70 -9.50 0.15 -12.56
C THR A 70 -8.27 0.28 -11.67
N VAL A 71 -7.40 1.27 -11.89
CA VAL A 71 -6.24 1.52 -11.02
C VAL A 71 -6.68 1.79 -9.58
N LYS A 72 -7.68 2.65 -9.37
CA LYS A 72 -8.24 2.92 -8.04
C LYS A 72 -8.81 1.66 -7.39
N THR A 73 -9.56 0.87 -8.16
CA THR A 73 -10.11 -0.40 -7.69
C THR A 73 -9.00 -1.40 -7.33
N TRP A 74 -7.94 -1.50 -8.12
CA TRP A 74 -6.80 -2.39 -7.86
C TRP A 74 -6.02 -1.98 -6.61
N LEU A 75 -5.76 -0.69 -6.42
CA LEU A 75 -5.12 -0.18 -5.20
C LEU A 75 -5.99 -0.42 -3.96
N TYR A 76 -7.30 -0.19 -4.06
CA TYR A 76 -8.22 -0.46 -2.96
C TYR A 76 -8.30 -1.96 -2.65
N ARG A 77 -8.60 -2.79 -3.65
CA ARG A 77 -8.74 -4.24 -3.49
C ARG A 77 -7.46 -4.86 -2.99
N GLY A 78 -6.31 -4.45 -3.50
CA GLY A 78 -5.04 -4.97 -3.03
C GLY A 78 -4.76 -4.61 -1.57
N ARG A 79 -5.12 -3.40 -1.09
CA ARG A 79 -5.04 -3.07 0.35
C ARG A 79 -5.98 -3.92 1.20
N VAL A 80 -7.22 -4.12 0.73
CA VAL A 80 -8.20 -4.98 1.41
C VAL A 80 -7.72 -6.41 1.48
N LEU A 81 -7.20 -6.97 0.37
CA LEU A 81 -6.63 -8.31 0.36
C LEU A 81 -5.42 -8.41 1.29
N LEU A 82 -4.53 -7.42 1.31
CA LEU A 82 -3.39 -7.42 2.24
C LEU A 82 -3.83 -7.50 3.68
N ARG A 83 -4.78 -6.65 4.06
CA ARG A 83 -5.37 -6.69 5.40
C ARG A 83 -6.00 -8.05 5.68
N LYS A 84 -6.81 -8.56 4.76
CA LYS A 84 -7.50 -9.85 4.93
C LYS A 84 -6.50 -11.01 5.09
N THR A 85 -5.46 -11.09 4.27
CA THR A 85 -4.45 -12.16 4.36
C THR A 85 -3.61 -12.08 5.62
N ILE A 86 -3.40 -10.89 6.18
CA ILE A 86 -2.75 -10.71 7.48
C ILE A 86 -3.71 -11.16 8.59
N GLU A 87 -4.95 -10.69 8.59
CA GLU A 87 -5.99 -11.01 9.58
C GLU A 87 -6.35 -12.52 9.60
N GLU A 88 -6.42 -13.17 8.44
CA GLU A 88 -6.62 -14.63 8.31
C GLU A 88 -5.45 -15.47 8.82
N ARG A 89 -4.27 -14.87 9.03
CA ARG A 89 -3.09 -15.56 9.58
C ARG A 89 -2.85 -15.28 11.05
N GLU A 90 -3.47 -14.24 11.60
CA GLU A 90 -3.44 -13.96 13.04
C GLU A 90 -4.58 -14.67 13.81
N MET A 91 -5.49 -15.34 13.08
CA MET A 91 -6.47 -16.30 13.61
C MET A 91 -5.96 -17.73 13.45
#